data_AF-A0A9E5R8C1-F1
#
_entry.id   AF-A0A9E5R8C1-F1
#
_cell.length_a   1.000
_cell.length_b   1.000
_cell.length_c   1.000
_cell.angle_alpha   90.00
_cell.angle_beta   90.00
_cell.angle_gamma   90.00
#
_symmetry.space_group_name_H-M   'P 1'
#
loop_
_entity.id
_entity.type
_entity.pdbx_description
1 polymer ?
#
loop_
_entity_poly.entity_id
_entity_poly.type
_entity_poly.pdbx_seq_one_letter_code
_entity_poly.pdbx_strand_id
1 'polypeptide(L)'
;MIHHNVVEHLPGQSRDGLGLRYMLKNAPELLSLLRSAGVQLIFTGHLHVQDIACHEGIYDITTGSLVSYPHPYRVLHFSQDAQGKQHLQIESDRVAAVPEWEDLQTLSREWMGDRSRPFMLKLLTPAAPQPFPCRSQKPSSRLALLLG
;
A
#
# COMPACT_ATOMS: atom_id res chain seq x y z
N MET A 1 -9.09 10.68 -3.72
CA MET A 1 -7.73 10.13 -3.60
C MET A 1 -7.50 9.74 -2.14
N ILE A 2 -6.85 8.61 -1.91
CA ILE A 2 -6.54 8.10 -0.56
C ILE A 2 -5.05 7.73 -0.56
N HIS A 3 -4.30 8.03 0.50
CA HIS A 3 -2.87 7.75 0.48
C HIS A 3 -2.55 6.25 0.52
N HIS A 4 -3.22 5.49 1.39
CA HIS A 4 -3.05 4.04 1.56
C HIS A 4 -3.85 3.26 0.52
N ASN A 5 -3.41 2.04 0.21
CA ASN A 5 -4.14 1.14 -0.67
C ASN A 5 -5.48 0.74 -0.04
N VAL A 6 -6.50 0.62 -0.89
CA VAL A 6 -7.83 0.16 -0.51
C VAL A 6 -8.05 -1.27 -1.00
N VAL A 7 -7.43 -1.62 -2.12
CA VAL A 7 -7.39 -2.99 -2.67
C VAL A 7 -5.97 -3.55 -2.53
N GLU A 8 -5.84 -4.87 -2.39
CA GLU A 8 -4.51 -5.50 -2.39
C GLU A 8 -3.84 -5.36 -3.76
N HIS A 9 -2.61 -4.83 -3.77
CA HIS A 9 -1.72 -4.73 -4.92
C HIS A 9 -0.60 -5.79 -4.90
N LEU A 10 -0.44 -6.49 -3.78
CA LEU A 10 0.48 -7.63 -3.65
C LEU A 10 -0.29 -8.86 -3.15
N PRO A 11 0.10 -10.08 -3.56
CA PRO A 11 -0.55 -11.30 -3.08
C PRO A 11 -0.55 -11.40 -1.55
N GLY A 12 -1.74 -11.45 -0.95
CA GLY A 12 -1.88 -11.61 0.50
C GLY A 12 -1.45 -10.38 1.30
N GLN A 13 -1.47 -9.18 0.70
CA GLN A 13 -1.05 -7.94 1.34
C GLN A 13 -1.79 -7.67 2.67
N SER A 14 -3.08 -8.01 2.78
CA SER A 14 -3.84 -7.86 4.03
C SER A 14 -3.55 -8.95 5.06
N ARG A 15 -2.81 -10.01 4.69
CA ARG A 15 -2.54 -11.17 5.56
C ARG A 15 -1.17 -11.13 6.22
N ASP A 16 -0.26 -10.30 5.72
CA ASP A 16 1.07 -10.11 6.27
C ASP A 16 1.19 -8.79 7.05
N GLY A 17 1.96 -8.81 8.14
CA GLY A 17 2.13 -7.64 9.02
C GLY A 17 2.86 -6.47 8.35
N LEU A 18 3.74 -6.71 7.38
CA LEU A 18 4.36 -5.65 6.57
C LEU A 18 3.38 -5.10 5.54
N GLY A 19 2.62 -5.98 4.88
CA GLY A 19 1.63 -5.60 3.86
C GLY A 19 0.49 -4.74 4.43
N LEU A 20 0.01 -5.08 5.63
CA LEU A 20 -1.03 -4.34 6.34
C LEU A 20 -0.69 -2.87 6.60
N ARG A 21 0.60 -2.53 6.69
CA ARG A 21 1.06 -1.14 6.89
C ARG A 21 0.78 -0.24 5.69
N TYR A 22 0.52 -0.83 4.53
CA TYR A 22 0.20 -0.12 3.29
C TYR A 22 -1.29 -0.07 3.00
N MET A 23 -2.09 -0.85 3.72
CA MET A 23 -3.54 -0.92 3.55
C MET A 23 -4.25 0.10 4.43
N LEU A 24 -5.33 0.69 3.92
CA LEU A 24 -6.25 1.48 4.71
C LEU A 24 -6.98 0.56 5.71
N LYS A 25 -6.95 0.89 6.99
CA LYS A 25 -7.52 0.06 8.06
C LYS A 25 -9.00 -0.25 7.86
N ASN A 26 -9.77 0.73 7.40
CA ASN A 26 -11.21 0.63 7.14
C ASN A 26 -11.52 0.54 5.62
N ALA A 27 -10.65 -0.14 4.86
CA ALA A 27 -10.86 -0.36 3.44
C ALA A 27 -12.22 -1.03 3.10
N PRO A 28 -12.71 -2.05 3.83
CA PRO A 28 -14.01 -2.66 3.53
C PRO A 28 -15.18 -1.69 3.61
N GLU A 29 -15.19 -0.82 4.63
CA GLU A 29 -16.23 0.19 4.82
C GLU A 29 -16.18 1.24 3.69
N LEU A 30 -14.96 1.66 3.30
CA LEU A 30 -14.79 2.58 2.19
C LEU A 30 -15.26 1.97 0.86
N LEU A 31 -14.91 0.71 0.57
CA LEU A 31 -15.33 0.02 -0.65
C LEU A 31 -16.86 -0.09 -0.73
N SER A 32 -17.52 -0.39 0.40
CA SER A 32 -18.98 -0.42 0.49
C SER A 32 -19.60 0.95 0.17
N LEU A 33 -19.04 2.03 0.74
CA LEU A 33 -19.49 3.40 0.50
C LEU A 33 -19.28 3.83 -0.96
N LEU A 34 -18.11 3.53 -1.54
CA LEU A 34 -17.81 3.91 -2.92
C LEU A 34 -18.72 3.19 -3.90
N ARG A 35 -19.01 1.92 -3.66
CA ARG A 35 -19.94 1.14 -4.47
C ARG A 35 -21.36 1.68 -4.41
N SER A 36 -21.86 2.02 -3.23
CA SER A 36 -23.21 2.59 -3.09
C SER A 36 -23.32 3.97 -3.74
N ALA A 37 -22.21 4.71 -3.82
CA ALA A 37 -22.10 5.98 -4.52
C ALA A 37 -21.82 5.85 -6.03
N GLY A 38 -21.67 4.64 -6.57
CA GLY A 38 -21.35 4.41 -7.99
C GLY A 38 -19.93 4.83 -8.41
N VAL A 39 -19.01 4.99 -7.45
CA VAL A 39 -17.61 5.33 -7.72
C VAL A 39 -16.83 4.08 -8.10
N GLN A 40 -16.15 4.14 -9.25
CA GLN A 40 -15.40 3.02 -9.81
C GLN A 40 -13.88 3.19 -9.74
N LEU A 41 -13.37 4.36 -9.37
CA LEU A 41 -11.94 4.67 -9.41
C LEU A 41 -11.45 5.22 -8.07
N ILE A 42 -10.32 4.71 -7.60
CA ILE A 42 -9.57 5.22 -6.46
C ILE A 42 -8.13 5.44 -6.92
N PHE A 43 -7.54 6.57 -6.56
CA PHE A 43 -6.11 6.81 -6.73
C PHE A 43 -5.43 6.70 -5.39
N THR A 44 -4.46 5.79 -5.30
CA THR A 44 -3.67 5.54 -4.09
C THR A 44 -2.16 5.57 -4.34
N GLY A 45 -1.39 5.45 -3.27
CA GLY A 45 0.07 5.46 -3.28
C GLY A 45 0.60 4.66 -2.09
N HIS A 46 1.57 5.22 -1.37
CA HIS A 46 2.16 4.67 -0.12
C HIS A 46 2.95 3.36 -0.26
N LEU A 47 2.47 2.38 -1.02
CA LEU A 47 3.17 1.14 -1.32
C LEU A 47 4.40 1.34 -2.23
N HIS A 48 4.46 2.48 -2.94
CA HIS A 48 5.54 2.83 -3.87
C HIS A 48 5.69 1.83 -5.04
N VAL A 49 4.62 1.12 -5.39
CA VAL A 49 4.54 0.25 -6.58
C VAL A 49 3.63 0.91 -7.62
N GLN A 50 3.94 0.71 -8.90
CA GLN A 50 3.10 1.17 -10.01
C GLN A 50 2.18 0.03 -10.44
N ASP A 51 0.93 0.01 -9.94
CA ASP A 51 -0.01 -1.09 -10.21
C ASP A 51 -1.47 -0.63 -10.26
N ILE A 52 -2.34 -1.42 -10.91
CA ILE A 52 -3.78 -1.23 -10.93
C ILE A 52 -4.45 -2.53 -10.48
N ALA A 53 -5.13 -2.48 -9.34
CA ALA A 53 -5.88 -3.60 -8.79
C ALA A 53 -7.38 -3.36 -8.96
N CYS A 54 -8.17 -4.43 -9.03
CA CYS A 54 -9.62 -4.36 -9.15
C CYS A 54 -10.30 -5.21 -8.07
N HIS A 55 -11.31 -4.63 -7.43
CA HIS A 55 -12.17 -5.32 -6.48
C HIS A 55 -13.63 -4.96 -6.75
N GLU A 56 -14.41 -5.95 -7.20
CA GLU A 56 -15.86 -5.81 -7.43
C GLU A 56 -16.23 -4.57 -8.28
N GLY A 57 -15.47 -4.31 -9.35
CA GLY A 57 -15.70 -3.19 -10.27
C GLY A 57 -15.10 -1.85 -9.83
N ILE A 58 -14.45 -1.80 -8.66
CA ILE A 58 -13.67 -0.64 -8.22
C ILE A 58 -12.20 -0.88 -8.56
N TYR A 59 -11.60 0.05 -9.31
CA TYR A 59 -10.19 0.04 -9.65
C TYR A 59 -9.41 0.93 -8.68
N ASP A 60 -8.47 0.33 -7.97
CA ASP A 60 -7.46 1.04 -7.18
C ASP A 60 -6.22 1.23 -8.05
N ILE A 61 -5.87 2.49 -8.34
CA ILE A 61 -4.74 2.87 -9.18
C ILE A 61 -3.64 3.36 -8.23
N THR A 62 -2.75 2.45 -7.84
CA THR A 62 -1.58 2.77 -7.03
C THR A 62 -0.49 3.33 -7.92
N THR A 63 -0.13 4.58 -7.66
CA THR A 63 1.02 5.22 -8.30
C THR A 63 2.24 5.11 -7.41
N GLY A 64 3.36 4.69 -7.99
CA GLY A 64 4.64 4.63 -7.29
C GLY A 64 5.08 6.01 -6.82
N SER A 65 6.07 6.07 -5.93
CA SER A 65 6.50 7.35 -5.36
C SER A 65 7.45 8.10 -6.28
N LEU A 66 7.10 9.36 -6.58
CA LEU A 66 7.90 10.24 -7.43
C LEU A 66 9.32 10.46 -6.88
N VAL A 67 9.55 10.32 -5.57
CA VAL A 67 10.86 10.54 -4.94
C VAL A 67 11.76 9.30 -4.96
N SER A 68 11.26 8.14 -5.38
CA SER A 68 12.01 6.89 -5.40
C SER A 68 12.10 6.33 -6.82
N TYR A 69 13.21 5.69 -7.18
CA TYR A 69 13.35 5.00 -8.46
C TYR A 69 12.10 4.13 -8.78
N PRO A 70 11.55 4.18 -10.01
CA PRO A 70 12.04 4.92 -11.17
C PRO A 70 11.47 6.34 -11.32
N HIS A 71 10.98 6.98 -10.28
CA HIS A 71 10.29 8.29 -10.31
C HIS A 71 9.01 8.29 -11.17
N PRO A 72 8.08 7.34 -10.93
CA PRO A 72 6.90 7.16 -11.76
C PRO A 72 5.86 8.27 -11.59
N TYR A 73 5.12 8.54 -12.66
CA TYR A 73 3.89 9.32 -12.66
C TYR A 73 2.89 8.69 -13.65
N ARG A 74 1.63 9.16 -13.61
CA ARG A 74 0.59 8.75 -14.57
C ARG A 74 -0.13 9.96 -15.13
N VAL A 75 -0.46 9.90 -16.42
CA VAL A 75 -1.31 10.89 -17.10
C VAL A 75 -2.64 10.21 -17.44
N LEU A 76 -3.73 10.88 -17.09
CA LEU A 76 -5.07 10.37 -17.30
C LEU A 76 -5.76 11.17 -18.38
N HIS A 77 -6.19 10.47 -19.42
CA HIS A 77 -6.99 11.02 -20.51
C HIS A 77 -8.41 10.52 -20.36
N PHE A 78 -9.29 11.40 -19.88
CA PHE A 78 -10.72 11.12 -19.77
C PHE A 78 -11.47 11.78 -20.92
N SER A 79 -12.34 11.03 -21.57
CA SER A 79 -13.25 11.54 -22.59
C SER A 79 -14.62 10.88 -22.49
N GLN A 80 -15.61 11.52 -23.10
CA GLN A 80 -16.95 10.98 -23.24
C GLN A 80 -17.34 11.08 -24.72
N ASP A 81 -17.85 10.00 -25.29
CA ASP A 81 -18.34 10.02 -26.67
C ASP A 81 -19.73 10.68 -26.78
N ALA A 82 -20.21 10.85 -28.01
CA ALA A 82 -21.51 11.47 -28.28
C ALA A 82 -22.70 10.67 -27.72
N GLN A 83 -22.50 9.39 -27.41
CA GLN A 83 -23.49 8.49 -26.81
C GLN A 83 -23.41 8.49 -25.27
N GLY A 84 -22.51 9.28 -24.68
CA GLY A 84 -22.33 9.38 -23.25
C GLY A 84 -21.44 8.30 -22.65
N LYS A 85 -20.83 7.43 -23.46
CA LYS A 85 -19.90 6.41 -22.98
C LYS A 85 -18.60 7.07 -22.54
N GLN A 86 -18.16 6.72 -21.33
CA GLN A 86 -16.95 7.25 -20.74
C GLN A 86 -15.75 6.39 -21.11
N HIS A 87 -14.66 7.05 -21.48
CA HIS A 87 -13.38 6.44 -21.80
C HIS A 87 -12.31 7.02 -20.89
N LEU A 88 -11.53 6.15 -20.26
CA LEU A 88 -10.36 6.54 -19.49
C LEU A 88 -9.15 5.79 -20.03
N GLN A 89 -8.17 6.53 -20.52
CA GLN A 89 -6.84 6.02 -20.84
C GLN A 89 -5.86 6.49 -19.77
N ILE A 90 -5.01 5.56 -19.32
CA ILE A 90 -4.00 5.82 -18.29
C ILE A 90 -2.64 5.54 -18.92
N GLU A 91 -1.83 6.58 -19.02
CA GLU A 91 -0.45 6.50 -19.47
C GLU A 91 0.46 6.49 -18.24
N SER A 92 1.45 5.62 -18.23
CA SER A 92 2.40 5.50 -17.13
C SER A 92 3.79 5.77 -17.65
N ASP A 93 4.48 6.70 -16.99
CA ASP A 93 5.80 7.13 -17.38
C ASP A 93 6.62 7.47 -16.13
N ARG A 94 7.84 7.97 -16.32
CA ARG A 94 8.78 8.30 -15.28
C ARG A 94 9.58 9.56 -15.61
N VAL A 95 10.00 10.27 -14.57
CA VAL A 95 10.91 11.40 -14.73
C VAL A 95 12.29 10.89 -15.12
N ALA A 96 12.68 11.06 -16.39
CA ALA A 96 13.97 10.58 -16.90
C ALA A 96 15.16 11.31 -16.26
N ALA A 97 15.06 12.63 -16.12
CA ALA A 97 16.06 13.51 -15.52
C ALA A 97 15.39 14.80 -15.03
N VAL A 98 16.08 15.53 -14.17
CA VAL A 98 15.77 16.93 -13.82
C VAL A 98 17.02 17.78 -14.04
N PRO A 99 16.92 19.12 -14.16
CA PRO A 99 18.10 19.97 -14.25
C PRO A 99 19.13 19.62 -13.17
N GLU A 100 20.42 19.59 -13.54
CA GLU A 100 21.56 19.20 -12.71
C GLU A 100 21.67 17.69 -12.39
N TRP A 101 20.66 16.87 -12.70
CA TRP A 101 20.64 15.43 -12.40
C TRP A 101 20.29 14.64 -13.68
N GLU A 102 21.20 14.67 -14.66
CA GLU A 102 21.05 13.97 -15.94
C GLU A 102 21.06 12.44 -15.80
N ASP A 103 21.75 11.94 -14.78
CA ASP A 103 21.89 10.53 -14.44
C ASP A 103 20.93 10.06 -13.33
N LEU A 104 19.87 10.85 -13.05
CA LEU A 104 18.89 10.61 -11.98
C LEU A 104 18.45 9.15 -11.87
N GLN A 105 18.13 8.51 -13.00
CA GLN A 105 17.69 7.11 -13.03
C GLN A 105 18.77 6.14 -12.56
N THR A 106 20.01 6.32 -12.99
CA THR A 106 21.13 5.47 -12.57
C THR A 106 21.44 5.69 -11.10
N LEU A 107 21.60 6.95 -10.70
CA LEU A 107 21.93 7.33 -9.32
C LEU A 107 20.87 6.84 -8.32
N SER A 108 19.58 7.06 -8.62
CA SER A 108 18.49 6.61 -7.74
C SER A 108 18.37 5.10 -7.65
N ARG A 109 18.61 4.38 -8.77
CA ARG A 109 18.62 2.91 -8.80
C ARG A 109 19.73 2.34 -7.94
N GLU A 110 20.95 2.86 -8.07
CA GLU A 110 22.10 2.43 -7.28
C GLU A 110 21.91 2.75 -5.80
N TRP A 111 21.52 3.99 -5.49
CA TRP A 111 21.27 4.43 -4.12
C TRP A 111 20.20 3.59 -3.41
N MET A 112 19.10 3.26 -4.12
CA MET A 112 18.06 2.39 -3.60
C MET A 112 18.57 0.95 -3.46
N GLY A 113 19.29 0.44 -4.46
CA GLY A 113 19.88 -0.90 -4.44
C GLY A 113 20.78 -1.12 -3.23
N ASP A 114 21.71 -0.20 -2.98
CA ASP A 114 22.66 -0.25 -1.87
C ASP A 114 21.97 -0.22 -0.49
N ARG A 115 20.83 0.48 -0.40
CA ARG A 115 20.05 0.64 0.83
C ARG A 115 18.92 -0.38 0.96
N SER A 116 18.67 -1.21 -0.04
CA SER A 116 17.55 -2.17 -0.04
C SER A 116 17.78 -3.35 0.90
N ARG A 117 19.04 -3.71 1.17
CA ARG A 117 19.39 -4.95 1.90
C ARG A 117 18.67 -5.11 3.25
N PRO A 118 18.65 -4.12 4.17
CA PRO A 118 17.94 -4.28 5.45
C PRO A 118 16.44 -4.48 5.27
N PHE A 119 15.83 -3.81 4.28
CA PHE A 119 14.43 -3.98 3.94
C PHE A 119 14.16 -5.38 3.38
N MET A 120 14.97 -5.84 2.42
CA MET A 120 14.85 -7.17 1.82
C MET A 120 15.02 -8.28 2.86
N LEU A 121 15.95 -8.14 3.80
CA LEU A 121 16.09 -9.09 4.91
C LEU A 121 14.81 -9.12 5.75
N LYS A 122 14.29 -7.97 6.17
CA LYS A 122 13.05 -7.90 6.95
C LYS A 122 11.84 -8.47 6.22
N LEU A 123 11.79 -8.32 4.90
CA LEU A 123 10.72 -8.85 4.05
C LEU A 123 10.81 -10.37 3.87
N LEU A 124 12.01 -10.90 3.68
CA LEU A 124 12.23 -12.32 3.36
C LEU A 124 12.44 -13.20 4.59
N THR A 125 12.73 -12.63 5.76
CA THR A 125 12.80 -13.37 7.02
C THR A 125 11.52 -13.14 7.81
N PRO A 126 10.79 -14.21 8.19
CA PRO A 126 9.66 -14.06 9.09
C PRO A 126 10.12 -13.37 10.38
N ALA A 127 9.29 -12.46 10.90
CA ALA A 127 9.53 -11.90 12.22
C ALA A 127 9.73 -13.05 13.22
N ALA A 128 10.78 -12.99 14.03
CA ALA A 128 10.97 -13.95 15.12
C ALA A 128 9.66 -14.03 15.91
N PRO A 129 9.17 -15.24 16.24
CA PRO A 129 7.96 -15.37 17.05
C PRO A 129 8.17 -14.53 18.32
N GLN A 130 7.21 -13.65 18.59
CA GLN A 130 7.14 -12.94 19.88
C GLN A 130 7.36 -14.01 20.97
N PRO A 131 8.28 -13.81 21.92
CA PRO A 131 8.41 -14.74 23.01
C PRO A 131 7.02 -14.86 23.64
N PHE A 132 6.49 -16.09 23.68
CA PHE A 132 5.24 -16.39 24.36
C PHE A 132 5.26 -15.67 25.71
N PRO A 133 4.18 -14.97 26.12
CA PRO A 133 4.14 -14.42 27.46
C PRO A 133 4.30 -15.61 28.40
N CYS A 134 5.49 -15.73 28.99
CA CYS A 134 5.74 -16.68 30.05
C CYS A 134 4.69 -16.35 31.10
N ARG A 135 3.70 -17.23 31.28
CA ARG A 135 2.79 -17.16 32.41
C ARG A 135 3.67 -17.33 33.63
N SER A 136 4.15 -16.22 34.18
CA SER A 136 4.62 -16.18 35.55
C SER A 136 3.39 -16.52 36.40
N GLN A 137 3.31 -17.78 36.83
CA GLN A 137 2.53 -18.11 37.99
C GLN A 137 3.13 -17.29 39.13
N LYS A 138 2.50 -16.17 39.48
CA LYS A 138 2.81 -15.49 40.73
C LYS A 138 2.44 -16.44 41.87
N PRO A 139 3.29 -16.61 42.88
CA PRO A 139 2.97 -17.44 44.02
C PRO A 139 1.79 -16.82 44.77
N SER A 140 0.86 -17.70 45.13
CA SER A 140 -0.29 -17.47 46.00
C SER A 140 0.05 -16.55 47.17
N SER A 141 -0.65 -15.41 47.25
CA SER A 141 -0.90 -14.70 48.50
C SER A 141 -2.42 -14.74 48.71
N ARG A 142 -2.84 -15.53 49.71
CA ARG A 142 -4.23 -15.70 50.12
C ARG A 142 -4.84 -14.37 50.59
N LEU A 143 -6.10 -14.12 50.25
CA LEU A 143 -7.15 -13.82 51.24
C LEU A 143 -8.54 -13.88 50.56
N ALA A 144 -9.32 -14.91 50.91
CA ALA A 144 -10.76 -14.90 50.70
C ALA A 144 -11.39 -14.48 52.04
N LEU A 145 -12.07 -13.33 52.05
CA LEU A 145 -13.08 -12.99 53.04
C LEU A 145 -14.43 -13.16 52.35
N LEU A 146 -15.16 -14.20 52.75
CA LEU A 146 -16.61 -14.30 52.55
C LEU A 146 -17.27 -13.38 53.56
N LEU A 147 -18.07 -12.41 53.12
CA LEU A 147 -19.19 -11.86 53.89
C LEU A 147 -20.14 -11.09 52.95
N GLY A 148 -21.41 -11.51 52.90
CA GLY A 148 -22.55 -10.75 52.36
C GLY A 148 -23.09 -11.24 51.02
#